data_AF-M7AFM6-F1
#
_entry.id   AF-M7AFM6-F1
#
_cell.length_a   1.000
_cell.length_b   1.000
_cell.length_c   1.000
_cell.angle_alpha   90.00
_cell.angle_beta   90.00
_cell.angle_gamma   90.00
#
_symmetry.space_group_name_H-M   'P 1'
#
loop_
_entity.id
_entity.type
_entity.pdbx_description
1 polymer ?
#
loop_
_entity_poly.entity_id
_entity_poly.type
_entity_poly.pdbx_seq_one_letter_code
_entity_poly.pdbx_strand_id
1 'polypeptide(L)'
;MTKIISFESVLKKIPENKKPHLLLGNGFSISWNVNKFSYQSLLDKADFKGFKSNIKEVFQNLDTYDFEHVIKVLRDASKVVKYYNNKNLVDDLIYDANKLKETLAQTIANNHPEYPSEIDRASYEHCKKFLSYFKHIYTLNYDLLLYWTIMQDEITPTFTCDDGFRNPDSGRELT
;
A
#
# COMPACT_ATOMS: atom_id res chain seq x y z
N MET A 1 20.10 -24.88 4.04
CA MET A 1 18.72 -24.44 3.73
C MET A 1 18.01 -24.12 5.02
N THR A 2 17.48 -22.91 5.16
CA THR A 2 16.68 -22.52 6.33
C THR A 2 15.33 -23.23 6.26
N LYS A 3 14.96 -23.97 7.30
CA LYS A 3 13.68 -24.68 7.35
C LYS A 3 12.56 -23.66 7.53
N ILE A 4 11.73 -23.47 6.49
CA ILE A 4 10.52 -22.65 6.57
C ILE A 4 9.50 -23.43 7.43
N ILE A 5 9.00 -22.79 8.49
CA ILE A 5 7.97 -23.34 9.38
C ILE A 5 6.60 -22.71 9.03
N SER A 6 5.51 -23.45 9.26
CA SER A 6 4.17 -22.95 8.97
C SER A 6 3.74 -21.84 9.93
N PHE A 7 2.79 -21.01 9.51
CA PHE A 7 2.22 -19.94 10.35
C PHE A 7 1.61 -20.49 11.65
N GLU A 8 0.87 -21.59 11.58
CA GLU A 8 0.27 -22.25 12.74
C GLU A 8 1.34 -22.77 13.71
N SER A 9 2.46 -23.24 13.17
CA SER A 9 3.60 -23.70 13.97
C SER A 9 4.29 -22.54 14.70
N VAL A 10 4.29 -21.35 14.11
CA VAL A 10 4.78 -20.12 14.77
C VAL A 10 3.82 -19.70 15.87
N LEU A 11 2.50 -19.65 15.59
CA LEU A 11 1.49 -19.27 16.58
C LEU A 11 1.54 -20.14 17.84
N LYS A 12 1.73 -21.46 17.69
CA LYS A 12 1.86 -22.40 18.83
C LYS A 12 3.10 -22.15 19.70
N LYS A 13 4.11 -21.45 19.19
CA LYS A 13 5.34 -21.12 19.94
C LYS A 13 5.23 -19.79 20.70
N ILE A 14 4.20 -19.00 20.43
CA ILE A 14 3.98 -17.72 21.12
C ILE A 14 3.38 -18.02 22.50
N PRO A 15 3.95 -17.50 23.60
CA PRO A 15 3.36 -17.66 24.93
C PRO A 15 1.92 -17.13 24.99
N GLU A 16 1.03 -17.82 25.71
CA GLU A 16 -0.40 -17.47 25.78
C GLU A 16 -0.67 -16.02 26.24
N ASN A 17 0.23 -15.44 27.05
CA ASN A 17 0.14 -14.06 27.53
C ASN A 17 0.69 -13.02 26.55
N LYS A 18 1.15 -13.41 25.35
CA LYS A 18 1.68 -12.51 24.33
C LYS A 18 0.88 -12.64 23.04
N LYS A 19 0.61 -11.50 22.42
CA LYS A 19 0.09 -11.43 21.06
C LYS A 19 1.10 -10.73 20.14
N PRO A 20 1.37 -11.27 18.95
CA PRO A 20 2.28 -10.64 18.00
C PRO A 20 1.69 -9.34 17.43
N HIS A 21 2.54 -8.57 16.76
CA HIS A 21 2.15 -7.40 15.96
C HIS A 21 2.32 -7.70 14.48
N LEU A 22 1.50 -7.08 13.65
CA LEU A 22 1.49 -7.28 12.20
C LEU A 22 1.86 -5.97 11.49
N LEU A 23 2.75 -6.06 10.52
CA LEU A 23 3.03 -5.01 9.55
C LEU A 23 2.65 -5.54 8.16
N LEU A 24 1.60 -4.97 7.58
CA LEU A 24 1.14 -5.29 6.23
C LEU A 24 1.88 -4.41 5.21
N GLY A 25 2.34 -5.06 4.14
CA GLY A 25 2.83 -4.39 2.94
C GLY A 25 1.96 -4.74 1.73
N ASN A 26 2.34 -4.24 0.55
CA ASN A 26 1.53 -4.31 -0.68
C ASN A 26 1.10 -5.73 -1.07
N GLY A 27 1.82 -6.76 -0.59
CA GLY A 27 1.42 -8.16 -0.72
C GLY A 27 0.00 -8.45 -0.23
N PHE A 28 -0.51 -7.70 0.75
CA PHE A 28 -1.90 -7.80 1.19
C PHE A 28 -2.89 -7.46 0.06
N SER A 29 -2.73 -6.33 -0.60
CA SER A 29 -3.61 -5.88 -1.68
C SER A 29 -3.43 -6.71 -2.95
N ILE A 30 -2.20 -7.15 -3.22
CA ILE A 30 -1.89 -8.12 -4.28
C ILE A 30 -2.59 -9.46 -4.03
N SER A 31 -2.66 -9.92 -2.78
CA SER A 31 -3.29 -11.21 -2.43
C SER A 31 -4.80 -11.21 -2.69
N TRP A 32 -5.45 -10.05 -2.59
CA TRP A 32 -6.84 -9.89 -2.98
C TRP A 32 -7.00 -9.94 -4.51
N ASN A 33 -6.21 -9.14 -5.25
CA ASN A 33 -6.28 -9.14 -6.70
C ASN A 33 -4.94 -8.75 -7.36
N VAL A 34 -4.19 -9.76 -7.80
CA VAL A 34 -2.90 -9.59 -8.48
C VAL A 34 -3.02 -8.79 -9.79
N ASN A 35 -4.15 -8.90 -10.49
CA ASN A 35 -4.40 -8.19 -11.75
C ASN A 35 -4.81 -6.72 -11.53
N LYS A 36 -5.01 -6.30 -10.28
CA LYS A 36 -5.28 -4.89 -9.92
C LYS A 36 -4.08 -4.25 -9.20
N PHE A 37 -3.40 -4.98 -8.33
CA PHE A 37 -2.42 -4.40 -7.40
C PHE A 37 -0.97 -4.87 -7.61
N SER A 38 -0.69 -5.80 -8.54
CA SER A 38 0.72 -6.10 -8.87
C SER A 38 1.43 -4.86 -9.42
N TYR A 39 2.72 -4.73 -9.12
CA TYR A 39 3.54 -3.63 -9.63
C TYR A 39 3.49 -3.50 -11.15
N GLN A 40 3.51 -4.63 -11.87
CA GLN A 40 3.31 -4.67 -13.31
C GLN A 40 1.95 -4.08 -13.70
N SER A 41 0.85 -4.54 -13.07
CA SER A 41 -0.49 -4.01 -13.38
C SER A 41 -0.61 -2.52 -13.07
N LEU A 42 0.04 -2.02 -12.04
CA LEU A 42 0.06 -0.59 -11.73
C LEU A 42 0.81 0.16 -12.83
N LEU A 43 1.95 -0.34 -13.27
CA LEU A 43 2.71 0.27 -14.36
C LEU A 43 1.93 0.30 -15.68
N ASP A 44 1.22 -0.77 -16.01
CA ASP A 44 0.45 -0.88 -17.25
C ASP A 44 -0.74 0.08 -17.29
N LYS A 45 -1.33 0.38 -16.13
CA LYS A 45 -2.52 1.25 -15.99
C LYS A 45 -2.17 2.71 -15.68
N ALA A 46 -0.93 3.00 -15.35
CA ALA A 46 -0.48 4.36 -15.05
C ALA A 46 -0.52 5.26 -16.29
N ASP A 47 -1.01 6.49 -16.11
CA ASP A 47 -0.98 7.53 -17.14
C ASP A 47 0.33 8.33 -17.07
N PHE A 48 1.11 8.24 -18.16
CA PHE A 48 2.39 8.93 -18.32
C PHE A 48 2.30 10.22 -19.14
N LYS A 49 1.10 10.80 -19.30
CA LYS A 49 0.95 12.09 -19.98
C LYS A 49 1.54 13.25 -19.18
N GLY A 50 2.25 14.12 -19.87
CA GLY A 50 2.77 15.38 -19.34
C GLY A 50 3.97 15.24 -18.40
N PHE A 51 4.70 14.13 -18.48
CA PHE A 51 6.06 14.05 -17.93
C PHE A 51 7.05 14.79 -18.84
N LYS A 52 8.18 15.21 -18.28
CA LYS A 52 9.28 15.89 -19.01
C LYS A 52 10.14 14.91 -19.78
N SER A 53 10.23 13.69 -19.30
CA SER A 53 11.02 12.60 -19.91
C SER A 53 10.16 11.36 -20.20
N ASN A 54 10.73 10.40 -20.94
CA ASN A 54 10.10 9.10 -21.18
C ASN A 54 10.26 8.20 -19.94
N ILE A 55 9.35 8.34 -18.98
CA ILE A 55 9.41 7.58 -17.73
C ILE A 55 9.26 6.07 -17.96
N LYS A 56 8.51 5.63 -18.98
CA LYS A 56 8.41 4.18 -19.29
C LYS A 56 9.77 3.59 -19.65
N GLU A 57 10.59 4.32 -20.40
CA GLU A 57 11.97 3.91 -20.69
C GLU A 57 12.84 3.89 -19.43
N VAL A 58 12.60 4.77 -18.46
CA VAL A 58 13.33 4.74 -17.17
C VAL A 58 13.04 3.43 -16.42
N PHE A 59 11.77 3.02 -16.33
CA PHE A 59 11.40 1.72 -15.74
C PHE A 59 12.08 0.55 -16.48
N GLN A 60 12.06 0.56 -17.81
CA GLN A 60 12.69 -0.47 -18.64
C GLN A 60 14.21 -0.53 -18.45
N ASN A 61 14.88 0.62 -18.43
CA ASN A 61 16.33 0.69 -18.25
C ASN A 61 16.78 0.28 -16.84
N LEU A 62 15.93 0.50 -15.84
CA LEU A 62 16.19 0.08 -14.45
C LEU A 62 15.75 -1.36 -14.17
N ASP A 63 15.16 -2.05 -15.15
CA ASP A 63 14.62 -3.42 -15.03
C ASP A 63 13.74 -3.60 -13.78
N THR A 64 12.80 -2.67 -13.59
CA THR A 64 11.94 -2.66 -12.40
C THR A 64 10.51 -2.20 -12.73
N TYR A 65 9.59 -2.60 -11.86
CA TYR A 65 8.20 -2.09 -11.82
C TYR A 65 7.92 -1.28 -10.55
N ASP A 66 8.93 -1.10 -9.71
CA ASP A 66 8.82 -0.40 -8.44
C ASP A 66 8.86 1.12 -8.66
N PHE A 67 7.69 1.75 -8.51
CA PHE A 67 7.55 3.20 -8.62
C PHE A 67 8.38 3.94 -7.57
N GLU A 68 8.47 3.45 -6.34
CA GLU A 68 9.23 4.11 -5.27
C GLU A 68 10.72 4.08 -5.58
N HIS A 69 11.19 2.97 -6.15
CA HIS A 69 12.55 2.87 -6.65
C HIS A 69 12.83 3.93 -7.72
N VAL A 70 12.00 4.04 -8.76
CA VAL A 70 12.19 5.03 -9.84
C VAL A 70 12.11 6.47 -9.31
N ILE A 71 11.14 6.77 -8.43
CA ILE A 71 11.03 8.08 -7.77
C ILE A 71 12.31 8.40 -7.01
N LYS A 72 12.87 7.43 -6.29
CA LYS A 72 14.13 7.60 -5.56
C LYS A 72 15.29 7.85 -6.51
N VAL A 73 15.40 7.10 -7.60
CA VAL A 73 16.46 7.30 -8.62
C VAL A 73 16.40 8.70 -9.20
N LEU A 74 15.21 9.19 -9.59
CA LEU A 74 15.04 10.56 -10.12
C LEU A 74 15.46 11.62 -9.10
N ARG A 75 15.07 11.46 -7.83
CA ARG A 75 15.47 12.38 -6.75
C ARG A 75 16.95 12.33 -6.43
N ASP A 76 17.57 11.17 -6.48
CA ASP A 76 19.01 11.02 -6.22
C ASP A 76 19.83 11.56 -7.40
N ALA A 77 19.38 11.33 -8.64
CA ALA A 77 19.97 11.91 -9.83
C ALA A 77 19.94 13.45 -9.77
N SER A 78 18.83 14.07 -9.35
CA SER A 78 18.75 15.54 -9.27
C SER A 78 19.75 16.13 -8.25
N LYS A 79 20.05 15.40 -7.16
CA LYS A 79 21.08 15.79 -6.18
C LYS A 79 22.49 15.75 -6.76
N VAL A 80 22.75 14.87 -7.73
CA VAL A 80 24.07 14.75 -8.39
C VAL A 80 24.19 15.74 -9.55
N VAL A 81 23.19 15.80 -10.43
CA VAL A 81 23.16 16.64 -11.63
C VAL A 81 23.29 18.14 -11.31
N LYS A 82 22.87 18.59 -10.13
CA LYS A 82 23.03 20.00 -9.71
C LYS A 82 24.49 20.49 -9.72
N TYR A 83 25.46 19.58 -9.66
CA TYR A 83 26.89 19.90 -9.75
C TYR A 83 27.42 19.92 -11.20
N TYR A 84 26.62 19.49 -12.17
CA TYR A 84 26.97 19.40 -13.59
C TYR A 84 26.25 20.49 -14.41
N ASN A 85 26.42 21.78 -14.07
CA ASN A 85 25.97 22.98 -14.83
C ASN A 85 24.65 22.90 -15.64
N ASN A 86 23.69 22.08 -15.23
CA ASN A 86 22.45 21.81 -15.95
C ASN A 86 21.26 21.91 -15.00
N LYS A 87 20.88 23.16 -14.68
CA LYS A 87 19.80 23.45 -13.72
C LYS A 87 18.42 23.02 -14.22
N ASN A 88 18.14 23.18 -15.52
CA ASN A 88 16.87 22.78 -16.11
C ASN A 88 16.59 21.28 -15.90
N LEU A 89 17.62 20.45 -16.04
CA LEU A 89 17.51 19.01 -15.81
C LEU A 89 17.22 18.66 -14.34
N VAL A 90 17.72 19.44 -13.38
CA VAL A 90 17.40 19.23 -11.95
C VAL A 90 15.91 19.43 -11.71
N ASP A 91 15.34 20.51 -12.25
CA ASP A 91 13.92 20.83 -12.08
C ASP A 91 13.02 19.79 -12.77
N ASP A 92 13.39 19.34 -13.97
CA ASP A 92 12.66 18.30 -14.70
C ASP A 92 12.67 16.96 -13.95
N LEU A 93 13.81 16.54 -13.39
CA LEU A 93 13.92 15.32 -12.58
C LEU A 93 13.05 15.38 -11.31
N ILE A 94 13.03 16.53 -10.64
CA ILE A 94 12.20 16.73 -9.44
C ILE A 94 10.71 16.74 -9.80
N TYR A 95 10.36 17.41 -10.90
CA TYR A 95 8.99 17.46 -11.41
C TYR A 95 8.49 16.04 -11.74
N ASP A 96 9.25 15.28 -12.53
CA ASP A 96 8.89 13.92 -12.91
C ASP A 96 8.80 13.00 -11.69
N ALA A 97 9.68 13.14 -10.69
CA ALA A 97 9.60 12.36 -9.45
C ALA A 97 8.34 12.65 -8.63
N ASN A 98 7.93 13.93 -8.54
CA ASN A 98 6.70 14.31 -7.84
C ASN A 98 5.46 13.82 -8.60
N LYS A 99 5.45 14.03 -9.92
CA LYS A 99 4.36 13.59 -10.78
C LYS A 99 4.21 12.07 -10.77
N LEU A 100 5.31 11.32 -10.76
CA LEU A 100 5.28 9.85 -10.67
C LEU A 100 4.66 9.37 -9.35
N LYS A 101 4.92 10.09 -8.25
CA LYS A 101 4.26 9.81 -6.95
C LYS A 101 2.75 10.04 -7.03
N GLU A 102 2.31 11.12 -7.65
CA GLU A 102 0.89 11.42 -7.85
C GLU A 102 0.23 10.39 -8.78
N THR A 103 0.88 10.04 -9.89
CA THR A 103 0.42 8.99 -10.82
C THR A 103 0.27 7.66 -10.10
N LEU A 104 1.21 7.27 -9.23
CA LEU A 104 1.10 6.04 -8.44
C LEU A 104 -0.15 6.08 -7.55
N ALA A 105 -0.33 7.15 -6.76
CA ALA A 105 -1.47 7.31 -5.87
C ALA A 105 -2.80 7.24 -6.64
N GLN A 106 -2.89 7.96 -7.77
CA GLN A 106 -4.07 7.96 -8.62
C GLN A 106 -4.34 6.57 -9.23
N THR A 107 -3.29 5.86 -9.64
CA THR A 107 -3.43 4.52 -10.23
C THR A 107 -3.92 3.51 -9.19
N ILE A 108 -3.42 3.59 -7.96
CA ILE A 108 -3.91 2.77 -6.84
C ILE A 108 -5.38 3.08 -6.56
N ALA A 109 -5.74 4.37 -6.47
CA ALA A 109 -7.12 4.79 -6.25
C ALA A 109 -8.07 4.31 -7.36
N ASN A 110 -7.66 4.42 -8.63
CA ASN A 110 -8.45 3.97 -9.79
C ASN A 110 -8.55 2.44 -9.90
N ASN A 111 -7.57 1.70 -9.38
CA ASN A 111 -7.58 0.23 -9.38
C ASN A 111 -8.34 -0.35 -8.18
N HIS A 112 -8.61 0.46 -7.17
CA HIS A 112 -9.39 0.07 -6.01
C HIS A 112 -10.78 -0.41 -6.45
N PRO A 113 -11.38 -1.42 -5.78
CA PRO A 113 -12.81 -1.67 -5.92
C PRO A 113 -13.60 -0.38 -5.66
N GLU A 114 -14.63 -0.13 -6.43
CA GLU A 114 -15.46 1.08 -6.31
C GLU A 114 -16.30 1.00 -5.03
N TYR A 115 -16.78 -0.21 -4.70
CA TYR A 115 -17.61 -0.48 -3.53
C TYR A 115 -17.08 -1.64 -2.67
N PRO A 116 -17.25 -1.59 -1.33
CA PRO A 116 -16.90 -2.70 -0.44
C PRO A 116 -17.59 -4.02 -0.78
N SER A 117 -18.75 -3.96 -1.43
CA SER A 117 -19.54 -5.12 -1.86
C SER A 117 -18.93 -5.90 -3.04
N GLU A 118 -17.92 -5.35 -3.73
CA GLU A 118 -17.16 -6.09 -4.74
C GLU A 118 -16.24 -7.16 -4.13
N ILE A 119 -15.95 -7.04 -2.84
CA ILE A 119 -15.18 -8.04 -2.09
C ILE A 119 -16.18 -9.03 -1.50
N ASP A 120 -15.99 -10.32 -1.78
CA ASP A 120 -16.88 -11.34 -1.27
C ASP A 120 -16.79 -11.46 0.26
N ARG A 121 -17.91 -11.85 0.87
CA ARG A 121 -18.01 -11.99 2.33
C ARG A 121 -16.97 -12.96 2.90
N ALA A 122 -16.65 -14.05 2.20
CA ALA A 122 -15.70 -15.04 2.69
C ALA A 122 -14.27 -14.47 2.75
N SER A 123 -13.88 -13.61 1.80
CA SER A 123 -12.61 -12.87 1.85
C SER A 123 -12.51 -12.00 3.12
N TYR A 124 -13.57 -11.29 3.48
CA TYR A 124 -13.60 -10.54 4.74
C TYR A 124 -13.50 -11.47 5.96
N GLU A 125 -14.26 -12.57 6.01
CA GLU A 125 -14.23 -13.53 7.12
C GLU A 125 -12.83 -14.13 7.33
N HIS A 126 -12.19 -14.58 6.26
CA HIS A 126 -10.83 -15.13 6.32
C HIS A 126 -9.80 -14.07 6.77
N CYS A 127 -9.91 -12.86 6.23
CA CYS A 127 -9.02 -11.76 6.59
C CYS A 127 -9.18 -11.38 8.06
N LYS A 128 -10.42 -11.17 8.54
CA LYS A 128 -10.69 -10.84 9.95
C LYS A 128 -10.21 -11.94 10.89
N LYS A 129 -10.39 -13.22 10.53
CA LYS A 129 -9.84 -14.35 11.28
C LYS A 129 -8.32 -14.28 11.37
N PHE A 130 -7.63 -14.00 10.27
CA PHE A 130 -6.18 -13.82 10.27
C PHE A 130 -5.74 -12.64 11.14
N LEU A 131 -6.38 -11.48 10.99
CA LEU A 131 -6.06 -10.27 11.75
C LEU A 131 -6.26 -10.46 13.27
N SER A 132 -7.19 -11.32 13.68
CA SER A 132 -7.51 -11.57 15.10
C SER A 132 -6.36 -12.18 15.92
N TYR A 133 -5.37 -12.78 15.25
CA TYR A 133 -4.17 -13.31 15.91
C TYR A 133 -3.24 -12.20 16.43
N PHE A 134 -3.41 -10.95 15.99
CA PHE A 134 -2.47 -9.86 16.25
C PHE A 134 -3.04 -8.81 17.21
N LYS A 135 -2.16 -8.18 17.99
CA LYS A 135 -2.52 -7.11 18.93
C LYS A 135 -2.58 -5.73 18.27
N HIS A 136 -1.56 -5.42 17.47
CA HIS A 136 -1.50 -4.17 16.70
C HIS A 136 -1.24 -4.53 15.24
N ILE A 137 -1.96 -3.85 14.36
CA ILE A 137 -1.89 -4.03 12.92
C ILE A 137 -1.48 -2.68 12.34
N TYR A 138 -0.35 -2.66 11.67
CA TYR A 138 0.16 -1.51 10.93
C TYR A 138 0.10 -1.85 9.45
N THR A 139 -0.16 -0.86 8.60
CA THR A 139 -0.16 -1.03 7.15
C THR A 139 0.72 0.04 6.52
N LEU A 140 1.49 -0.38 5.52
CA LEU A 140 2.23 0.52 4.63
C LEU A 140 1.48 0.73 3.30
N ASN A 141 0.31 0.09 3.14
CA ASN A 141 -0.44 0.14 1.90
C ASN A 141 -1.15 1.47 1.75
N TYR A 142 -1.24 1.91 0.50
CA TYR A 142 -1.91 3.16 0.12
C TYR A 142 -3.42 2.99 -0.13
N ASP A 143 -3.93 1.76 -0.18
CA ASP A 143 -5.36 1.46 -0.41
C ASP A 143 -6.20 1.37 0.88
N LEU A 144 -7.51 1.22 0.69
CA LEU A 144 -8.51 1.17 1.77
C LEU A 144 -8.99 -0.26 2.09
N LEU A 145 -8.39 -1.31 1.53
CA LEU A 145 -8.89 -2.68 1.70
C LEU A 145 -8.86 -3.13 3.17
N LEU A 146 -7.80 -2.78 3.90
CA LEU A 146 -7.70 -3.08 5.34
C LEU A 146 -8.74 -2.31 6.14
N TYR A 147 -8.92 -1.02 5.81
CA TYR A 147 -9.93 -0.19 6.44
C TYR A 147 -11.33 -0.77 6.25
N TRP A 148 -11.70 -1.11 5.00
CA TRP A 148 -12.96 -1.77 4.70
C TRP A 148 -13.13 -3.09 5.43
N THR A 149 -12.07 -3.89 5.55
CA THR A 149 -12.11 -5.15 6.30
C THR A 149 -12.44 -4.94 7.78
N ILE A 150 -11.85 -3.92 8.40
CA ILE A 150 -12.06 -3.61 9.82
C ILE A 150 -13.50 -3.13 10.06
N MET A 151 -14.04 -2.29 9.16
CA MET A 151 -15.38 -1.69 9.27
C MET A 151 -16.56 -2.66 9.04
N GLN A 152 -16.31 -3.91 8.66
CA GLN A 152 -17.36 -4.91 8.47
C GLN A 152 -17.89 -5.45 9.82
N ASP A 153 -18.62 -4.65 10.59
CA ASP A 153 -19.07 -5.01 11.96
C ASP A 153 -20.04 -6.21 12.01
N GLU A 154 -20.72 -6.50 10.91
CA GLU A 154 -21.58 -7.68 10.78
C GLU A 154 -20.80 -9.01 10.66
N ILE A 155 -19.48 -8.92 10.42
CA ILE A 155 -18.60 -10.07 10.23
C ILE A 155 -17.75 -10.29 11.48
N THR A 156 -17.80 -11.50 12.04
CA THR A 156 -16.98 -11.87 13.19
C THR A 156 -15.60 -12.40 12.76
N PRO A 157 -14.53 -12.15 13.55
CA PRO A 157 -14.47 -11.33 14.75
C PRO A 157 -14.59 -9.82 14.45
N THR A 158 -15.19 -9.06 15.37
CA THR A 158 -15.26 -7.60 15.29
C THR A 158 -13.99 -6.96 15.84
N PHE A 159 -13.67 -5.76 15.37
CA PHE A 159 -12.52 -4.99 15.82
C PHE A 159 -13.00 -3.65 16.36
N THR A 160 -12.52 -3.26 17.53
CA THR A 160 -12.73 -1.90 18.01
C THR A 160 -11.91 -0.96 17.14
N CYS A 161 -12.57 -0.11 16.36
CA CYS A 161 -11.95 0.89 15.51
C CYS A 161 -12.55 2.26 15.83
N ASP A 162 -11.69 3.26 15.94
CA ASP A 162 -12.09 4.66 15.93
C ASP A 162 -11.57 5.25 14.62
N ASP A 163 -12.48 5.41 13.66
CA ASP A 163 -12.15 5.93 12.33
C ASP A 163 -11.90 7.45 12.33
N GLY A 164 -12.22 8.12 13.44
CA GLY A 164 -12.10 9.57 13.60
C GLY A 164 -13.09 10.38 12.75
N PHE A 165 -13.95 9.74 11.96
CA PHE A 165 -14.98 10.39 11.14
C PHE A 165 -16.26 10.55 11.97
N ARG A 166 -16.19 11.43 12.98
CA ARG A 166 -17.33 11.76 13.84
C ARG A 166 -17.95 13.08 13.45
N ASN A 167 -19.26 13.21 13.67
CA ASN A 167 -19.90 14.52 13.59
C ASN A 167 -19.28 15.46 14.64
N PRO A 168 -18.92 16.70 14.29
CA PRO A 168 -18.35 17.66 15.25
C PRO A 168 -19.21 17.86 16.51
N ASP A 169 -20.52 17.68 16.37
CA ASP A 169 -21.51 17.87 17.43
C ASP A 169 -21.73 16.63 18.32
N SER A 170 -21.15 15.49 17.95
CA SER A 170 -21.16 14.28 18.81
C SER A 170 -20.04 14.39 19.84
N GLY A 171 -20.33 15.14 20.91
CA GLY A 171 -19.42 15.38 22.03
C GLY A 171 -18.84 14.09 22.63
N ARG A 172 -17.61 14.19 23.12
CA ARG A 172 -16.94 13.10 23.85
C ARG A 172 -17.61 12.87 25.20
N GLU A 173 -18.09 11.65 25.46
CA GLU A 173 -17.88 11.06 26.78
C GLU A 173 -16.51 10.39 26.76
N LEU A 174 -15.54 11.07 27.38
CA LEU A 174 -14.22 10.50 27.66
C LEU A 174 -14.40 9.41 28.72
N THR A 175 -14.09 8.17 28.37
CA THR A 175 -13.75 7.13 29.36
C THR A 175 -12.27 6.81 29.25
#